data_AF-A0A9W4GET6-F1
#
_entry.id   AF-A0A9W4GET6-F1
#
_cell.length_a   1.000
_cell.length_b   1.000
_cell.length_c   1.000
_cell.angle_alpha   90.00
_cell.angle_beta   90.00
_cell.angle_gamma   90.00
#
_symmetry.space_group_name_H-M   'P 1'
#
loop_
_entity.id
_entity.type
_entity.pdbx_description
1 polymer ?
#
loop_
_entity_poly.entity_id
_entity_poly.type
_entity_poly.pdbx_seq_one_letter_code
_entity_poly.pdbx_strand_id
1 'polypeptide(L)'
;MSCAYVVLLTSVARMVVTGREDTFSHYGLYENLNDNWFPVPPPQLGIHMSPSKVTTHGTHIVAYCSVVKDLRQIVDTIIQGRQELAQKSKDRDEAYLTAESTCARSIAKGTSPDSPTNPMSQILGNDCKPEHLISLAFKGRIGVEGQYACFAPRMRDQVVRIAADTPIKMEQFLSGGHLFTGSSARSNDQALAWFQGNLHLFQNTRFNADGYRKWMPISWIDDGKISGKKLSEFILENSPKILEFTKIMKDFRTLKSKLQAAKASRGDGSTNNYRSRLSSQLNPKTYMTNDCLSSYISDESICGKLYDLPFYLQEHVGTWDLRSSDLRFVPGRVKRKIFFNPGVFNSTDFQSLNWSNSWENQKSINIPPQSSTELACEKFEEFSQNEIICY
;
A
#
# COMPACT_ATOMS: atom_id res chain seq x y z
N MET A 1 -9.14 8.23 8.33
CA MET A 1 -8.03 7.29 8.44
C MET A 1 -7.83 6.74 7.08
N SER A 2 -6.62 6.97 6.62
CA SER A 2 -6.23 6.89 5.23
C SER A 2 -4.87 6.25 5.21
N CYS A 3 -4.62 5.40 4.22
CA CYS A 3 -3.35 4.71 4.04
C CYS A 3 -2.91 4.80 2.59
N ALA A 4 -1.63 5.11 2.39
CA ALA A 4 -0.92 4.88 1.14
C ALA A 4 0.04 3.70 1.32
N TYR A 5 0.27 2.95 0.25
CA TYR A 5 1.20 1.84 0.19
C TYR A 5 2.30 2.18 -0.80
N VAL A 6 3.53 1.92 -0.39
CA VAL A 6 4.71 2.23 -1.18
C VAL A 6 5.42 0.93 -1.49
N VAL A 7 5.61 0.67 -2.77
CA VAL A 7 6.34 -0.50 -3.27
C VAL A 7 7.67 -0.02 -3.85
N LEU A 8 8.78 -0.54 -3.33
CA LEU A 8 10.14 -0.17 -3.72
C LEU A 8 10.84 -1.34 -4.42
N LEU A 9 11.26 -1.12 -5.66
CA LEU A 9 12.20 -1.99 -6.35
C LEU A 9 13.63 -1.50 -6.11
N THR A 10 14.36 -2.25 -5.29
CA THR A 10 15.72 -1.88 -4.83
C THR A 10 16.80 -1.95 -5.90
N SER A 11 16.60 -2.74 -6.97
CA SER A 11 17.60 -2.89 -8.04
C SER A 11 17.79 -1.63 -8.89
N VAL A 12 16.78 -0.78 -8.95
CA VAL A 12 16.75 0.44 -9.80
C VAL A 12 16.22 1.66 -9.04
N ALA A 13 16.14 1.58 -7.71
CA ALA A 13 15.65 2.65 -6.85
C ALA A 13 14.30 3.24 -7.32
N ARG A 14 13.34 2.39 -7.69
CA ARG A 14 12.02 2.85 -8.18
C ARG A 14 10.92 2.61 -7.18
N MET A 15 10.11 3.63 -7.00
CA MET A 15 9.06 3.66 -5.99
C MET A 15 7.70 3.85 -6.65
N VAL A 16 6.77 2.92 -6.42
CA VAL A 16 5.36 3.09 -6.73
C VAL A 16 4.62 3.48 -5.47
N VAL A 17 3.84 4.55 -5.53
CA VAL A 17 2.92 4.95 -4.48
C VAL A 17 1.50 4.66 -4.95
N THR A 18 0.76 3.91 -4.15
CA THR A 18 -0.63 3.57 -4.43
C THR A 18 -1.50 3.76 -3.19
N GLY A 19 -2.78 4.05 -3.38
CA GLY A 19 -3.72 4.16 -2.27
C GLY A 19 -5.15 4.30 -2.75
N ARG A 20 -6.09 4.08 -1.82
CA ARG A 20 -7.51 4.23 -2.10
C ARG A 20 -8.29 4.79 -0.90
N GLU A 21 -9.16 5.72 -1.23
CA GLU A 21 -10.30 6.21 -0.46
C GLU A 21 -11.58 6.17 -1.34
N ASP A 22 -12.73 6.53 -0.76
CA ASP A 22 -14.03 6.42 -1.43
C ASP A 22 -14.12 7.25 -2.72
N THR A 23 -13.55 8.46 -2.72
CA THR A 23 -13.62 9.41 -3.84
C THR A 23 -12.28 9.66 -4.53
N PHE A 24 -11.20 9.08 -4.00
CA PHE A 24 -9.85 9.32 -4.49
C PHE A 24 -9.01 8.04 -4.44
N SER A 25 -8.33 7.74 -5.53
CA SER A 25 -7.28 6.72 -5.57
C SER A 25 -6.07 7.30 -6.25
N HIS A 26 -4.91 6.81 -5.84
CA HIS A 26 -3.62 7.26 -6.35
C HIS A 26 -2.85 6.07 -6.91
N TYR A 27 -2.20 6.31 -8.03
CA TYR A 27 -1.12 5.51 -8.56
C TYR A 27 -0.11 6.49 -9.14
N GLY A 28 1.14 6.40 -8.71
CA GLY A 28 2.23 7.19 -9.26
C GLY A 28 3.55 6.46 -9.15
N LEU A 29 4.42 6.71 -10.11
CA LEU A 29 5.78 6.16 -10.18
C LEU A 29 6.78 7.28 -9.94
N TYR A 30 7.71 7.07 -9.03
CA TYR A 30 8.64 8.09 -8.56
C TYR A 30 10.06 7.53 -8.44
N GLU A 31 11.04 8.40 -8.61
CA GLU A 31 12.42 8.09 -8.27
C GLU A 31 12.58 7.95 -6.76
N ASN A 32 13.38 6.97 -6.33
CA ASN A 32 13.83 6.90 -4.97
C ASN A 32 15.18 7.57 -4.80
N LEU A 33 15.22 8.73 -4.11
CA LEU A 33 16.44 9.51 -3.88
C LEU A 33 17.53 8.73 -3.10
N ASN A 34 17.14 7.70 -2.34
CA ASN A 34 18.03 6.87 -1.54
C ASN A 34 17.74 5.40 -1.84
N ASP A 35 18.59 4.74 -2.62
CA ASP A 35 18.32 3.47 -3.32
C ASP A 35 17.71 2.33 -2.48
N ASN A 36 17.91 2.34 -1.16
CA ASN A 36 17.43 1.30 -0.24
C ASN A 36 16.58 1.81 0.94
N TRP A 37 16.08 3.04 0.88
CA TRP A 37 15.37 3.65 2.01
C TRP A 37 14.01 4.17 1.59
N PHE A 38 13.01 3.88 2.42
CA PHE A 38 11.69 4.48 2.31
C PHE A 38 11.70 5.91 2.89
N PRO A 39 10.94 6.86 2.32
CA PRO A 39 10.77 8.19 2.90
C PRO A 39 10.27 8.10 4.35
N VAL A 40 10.89 8.80 5.29
CA VAL A 40 10.44 8.82 6.69
C VAL A 40 9.75 10.15 6.97
N PRO A 41 8.42 10.20 7.17
CA PRO A 41 7.70 11.42 7.45
C PRO A 41 8.13 12.02 8.79
N PRO A 42 8.21 13.36 8.89
CA PRO A 42 8.39 14.03 10.17
C PRO A 42 7.27 13.66 11.18
N PRO A 43 7.59 13.38 12.46
CA PRO A 43 6.62 12.94 13.46
C PRO A 43 5.41 13.89 13.63
N GLN A 44 5.60 15.19 13.48
CA GLN A 44 4.54 16.19 13.60
C GLN A 44 3.42 16.05 12.55
N LEU A 45 3.67 15.36 11.43
CA LEU A 45 2.66 15.17 10.39
C LEU A 45 1.62 14.11 10.73
N GLY A 46 1.84 13.33 11.80
CA GLY A 46 0.89 12.33 12.27
C GLY A 46 0.70 11.16 11.31
N ILE A 47 1.73 10.85 10.52
CA ILE A 47 1.79 9.68 9.65
C ILE A 47 2.57 8.59 10.38
N HIS A 48 2.05 7.37 10.33
CA HIS A 48 2.63 6.17 10.91
C HIS A 48 3.06 5.23 9.79
N MET A 49 4.24 4.64 9.94
CA MET A 49 4.79 3.70 8.99
C MET A 49 4.84 2.29 9.55
N SER A 50 4.49 1.31 8.72
CA SER A 50 4.84 -0.09 9.00
C SER A 50 6.37 -0.26 9.05
N PRO A 51 6.90 -1.41 9.53
CA PRO A 51 8.32 -1.74 9.40
C PRO A 51 8.86 -1.43 8.00
N SER A 52 10.01 -0.75 7.94
CA SER A 52 10.52 -0.10 6.71
C SER A 52 11.98 -0.39 6.38
N LYS A 53 12.69 -1.20 7.20
CA LYS A 53 14.09 -1.52 6.93
C LYS A 53 14.20 -2.47 5.76
N VAL A 54 14.87 -2.05 4.68
CA VAL A 54 15.25 -2.93 3.57
C VAL A 54 16.50 -3.71 3.98
N THR A 55 16.42 -5.04 3.94
CA THR A 55 17.53 -5.92 4.36
C THR A 55 18.15 -6.72 3.22
N THR A 56 17.44 -6.85 2.09
CA THR A 56 17.88 -7.63 0.93
C THR A 56 17.47 -6.92 -0.36
N HIS A 57 18.01 -7.35 -1.50
CA HIS A 57 17.50 -6.93 -2.80
C HIS A 57 16.13 -7.54 -3.09
N GLY A 58 15.36 -6.89 -3.97
CA GLY A 58 14.02 -7.30 -4.41
C GLY A 58 12.98 -6.20 -4.24
N THR A 59 11.71 -6.61 -4.27
CA THR A 59 10.55 -5.71 -4.19
C THR A 59 9.96 -5.69 -2.77
N HIS A 60 10.04 -4.52 -2.13
CA HIS A 60 9.66 -4.31 -0.73
C HIS A 60 8.42 -3.43 -0.62
N ILE A 61 7.70 -3.55 0.49
CA ILE A 61 6.47 -2.80 0.72
C ILE A 61 6.37 -2.19 2.11
N VAL A 62 5.86 -0.96 2.17
CA VAL A 62 5.59 -0.22 3.40
C VAL A 62 4.22 0.47 3.32
N ALA A 63 3.47 0.44 4.41
CA ALA A 63 2.24 1.20 4.58
C ALA A 63 2.49 2.49 5.35
N TYR A 64 1.86 3.57 4.89
CA TYR A 64 1.86 4.90 5.49
C TYR A 64 0.43 5.27 5.81
N CYS A 65 0.08 5.31 7.09
CA CYS A 65 -1.29 5.53 7.52
C CYS A 65 -1.38 6.74 8.45
N SER A 66 -2.50 7.46 8.37
CA SER A 66 -2.77 8.55 9.31
C SER A 66 -4.22 8.55 9.76
N VAL A 67 -4.44 8.91 11.03
CA VAL A 67 -5.76 9.17 11.60
C VAL A 67 -6.16 10.65 11.54
N VAL A 68 -5.27 11.52 11.04
CA VAL A 68 -5.47 12.98 10.93
C VAL A 68 -5.26 13.53 9.52
N LYS A 69 -4.56 12.81 8.64
CA LYS A 69 -4.37 13.17 7.23
C LYS A 69 -5.26 12.33 6.33
N ASP A 70 -5.73 12.94 5.25
CA ASP A 70 -6.34 12.23 4.13
C ASP A 70 -5.27 11.60 3.22
N LEU A 71 -5.70 10.76 2.26
CA LEU A 71 -4.78 10.08 1.35
C LEU A 71 -3.94 11.04 0.51
N ARG A 72 -4.49 12.18 0.06
CA ARG A 72 -3.74 13.15 -0.74
C ARG A 72 -2.59 13.72 0.05
N GLN A 73 -2.85 14.17 1.27
CA GLN A 73 -1.84 14.72 2.16
C GLN A 73 -0.75 13.69 2.52
N ILE A 74 -1.11 12.42 2.66
CA ILE A 74 -0.13 11.33 2.88
C ILE A 74 0.74 11.17 1.65
N VAL A 75 0.14 11.07 0.46
CA VAL A 75 0.86 10.94 -0.82
C VAL A 75 1.80 12.13 -1.02
N ASP A 76 1.31 13.36 -0.87
CA ASP A 76 2.10 14.59 -1.02
C ASP A 76 3.34 14.60 -0.10
N THR A 77 3.21 14.05 1.11
CA THR A 77 4.33 13.90 2.05
C THR A 77 5.35 12.87 1.56
N ILE A 78 4.90 11.72 1.06
CA ILE A 78 5.77 10.64 0.56
C ILE A 78 6.57 11.10 -0.66
N ILE A 79 5.93 11.85 -1.56
CA ILE A 79 6.51 12.26 -2.85
C ILE A 79 7.25 13.61 -2.78
N GLN A 80 7.28 14.26 -1.61
CA GLN A 80 7.91 15.55 -1.44
C GLN A 80 9.38 15.54 -1.91
N GLY A 81 9.69 16.43 -2.85
CA GLY A 81 11.04 16.55 -3.43
C GLY A 81 11.42 15.45 -4.41
N ARG A 82 10.48 14.60 -4.82
CA ARG A 82 10.70 13.51 -5.77
C ARG A 82 10.14 13.85 -7.13
N GLN A 83 10.88 13.49 -8.17
CA GLN A 83 10.40 13.61 -9.53
C GLN A 83 9.45 12.45 -9.82
N GLU A 84 8.24 12.79 -10.27
CA GLU A 84 7.37 11.81 -10.90
C GLU A 84 8.02 11.34 -12.21
N LEU A 85 8.20 10.02 -12.30
CA LEU A 85 8.74 9.40 -13.49
C LEU A 85 7.62 9.31 -14.52
N ALA A 86 7.55 10.33 -15.39
CA ALA A 86 6.88 10.16 -16.68
C ALA A 86 7.46 8.91 -17.37
N GLN A 87 6.61 8.12 -18.04
CA GLN A 87 6.91 6.84 -18.72
C GLN A 87 8.24 6.85 -19.49
N LYS A 88 9.35 6.76 -18.77
CA LYS A 88 10.69 6.72 -19.31
C LYS A 88 11.12 5.30 -19.05
N SER A 89 11.20 4.54 -20.13
CA SER A 89 12.01 3.32 -20.14
C SER A 89 13.46 3.73 -19.85
N LYS A 90 13.86 3.86 -18.59
CA LYS A 90 15.24 4.18 -18.24
C LYS A 90 15.76 3.14 -17.29
N ASP A 91 16.43 2.16 -17.89
CA ASP A 91 17.73 1.59 -17.52
C ASP A 91 18.07 0.58 -18.61
N ARG A 92 18.01 1.05 -19.86
CA ARG A 92 18.33 0.22 -21.01
C ARG A 92 19.60 0.79 -21.60
N ASP A 93 20.61 -0.08 -21.70
CA ASP A 93 21.91 0.30 -22.22
C ASP A 93 21.82 0.76 -23.67
N GLU A 94 22.88 1.42 -24.14
CA GLU A 94 22.93 1.94 -25.51
C GLU A 94 22.75 0.83 -26.55
N ALA A 95 23.22 -0.39 -26.24
CA ALA A 95 23.03 -1.57 -27.06
C ALA A 95 21.54 -1.92 -27.23
N TYR A 96 20.77 -1.92 -26.15
CA TYR A 96 19.33 -2.15 -26.18
C TYR A 96 18.62 -1.06 -26.99
N LEU A 97 18.94 0.22 -26.74
CA LEU A 97 18.31 1.33 -27.46
C LEU A 97 18.59 1.27 -28.96
N THR A 98 19.79 0.84 -29.33
CA THR A 98 20.19 0.59 -30.71
C THR A 98 19.39 -0.57 -31.31
N ALA A 99 19.27 -1.69 -30.60
CA ALA A 99 18.48 -2.84 -31.05
C ALA A 99 16.98 -2.52 -31.19
N GLU A 100 16.40 -1.79 -30.23
CA GLU A 100 15.01 -1.30 -30.31
C GLU A 100 14.80 -0.40 -31.52
N SER A 101 15.75 0.51 -31.80
CA SER A 101 15.70 1.40 -32.97
C SER A 101 15.84 0.64 -34.29
N THR A 102 16.66 -0.41 -34.32
CA THR A 102 16.78 -1.32 -35.47
C THR A 102 15.48 -2.06 -35.70
N CYS A 103 14.86 -2.63 -34.67
CA CYS A 103 13.56 -3.26 -34.78
C CYS A 103 12.50 -2.28 -35.33
N ALA A 104 12.42 -1.05 -34.79
CA ALA A 104 11.47 -0.04 -35.26
C ALA A 104 11.65 0.26 -36.75
N ARG A 105 12.89 0.36 -37.22
CA ARG A 105 13.22 0.59 -38.63
C ARG A 105 12.81 -0.59 -39.51
N SER A 106 13.03 -1.82 -39.05
CA SER A 106 12.62 -3.03 -39.77
C SER A 106 11.10 -3.12 -39.92
N ILE A 107 10.34 -2.78 -38.88
CA ILE A 107 8.88 -2.71 -38.95
C ILE A 107 8.43 -1.64 -39.95
N ALA A 108 9.01 -0.43 -39.87
CA ALA A 108 8.66 0.70 -40.73
C ALA A 108 8.93 0.43 -42.22
N LYS A 109 10.02 -0.29 -42.56
CA LYS A 109 10.34 -0.66 -43.95
C LYS A 109 9.28 -1.57 -44.59
N GLY A 110 8.58 -2.37 -43.78
CA GLY A 110 7.55 -3.28 -44.24
C GLY A 110 6.13 -2.72 -44.20
N THR A 111 5.92 -1.49 -43.72
CA THR A 111 4.58 -0.92 -43.51
C THR A 111 4.34 0.28 -44.42
N SER A 112 3.26 0.21 -45.21
CA SER A 112 2.67 1.33 -45.95
C SER A 112 1.26 1.55 -45.42
N PRO A 113 0.74 2.80 -45.39
CA PRO A 113 -0.63 3.08 -44.92
C PRO A 113 -1.71 2.23 -45.61
N ASP A 114 -1.46 1.81 -46.85
CA ASP A 114 -2.38 1.03 -47.68
C ASP A 114 -2.08 -0.48 -47.69
N SER A 115 -1.08 -0.94 -46.94
CA SER A 115 -0.69 -2.35 -46.89
C SER A 115 -1.28 -3.09 -45.69
N PRO A 116 -1.61 -4.38 -45.84
CA PRO A 116 -2.09 -5.20 -44.73
C PRO A 116 -1.06 -5.26 -43.61
N THR A 117 -1.56 -5.35 -42.38
CA THR A 117 -0.76 -5.35 -41.16
C THR A 117 0.23 -6.52 -41.14
N ASN A 118 1.51 -6.23 -40.88
CA ASN A 118 2.53 -7.29 -40.86
C ASN A 118 2.34 -8.21 -39.64
N PRO A 119 2.31 -9.55 -39.82
CA PRO A 119 2.23 -10.50 -38.73
C PRO A 119 3.47 -10.43 -37.84
N MET A 120 3.26 -10.48 -36.52
CA MET A 120 4.35 -10.50 -35.54
C MET A 120 5.27 -11.70 -35.75
N SER A 121 4.73 -12.86 -36.14
CA SER A 121 5.52 -14.06 -36.49
C SER A 121 6.55 -13.83 -37.61
N GLN A 122 6.34 -12.85 -38.50
CA GLN A 122 7.27 -12.49 -39.58
C GLN A 122 8.28 -11.41 -39.18
N ILE A 123 7.95 -10.62 -38.15
CA ILE A 123 8.79 -9.54 -37.63
C ILE A 123 9.78 -10.08 -36.59
N LEU A 124 9.33 -11.03 -35.77
CA LEU A 124 10.15 -11.63 -34.72
C LEU A 124 11.29 -12.45 -35.34
N GLY A 125 12.51 -12.23 -34.85
CA GLY A 125 13.71 -12.86 -35.37
C GLY A 125 14.97 -12.21 -34.80
N ASN A 126 16.07 -12.25 -35.57
CA ASN A 126 17.35 -11.69 -35.11
C ASN A 126 17.31 -10.16 -34.93
N ASP A 127 16.61 -9.45 -35.82
CA ASP A 127 16.58 -7.97 -35.81
C ASP A 127 15.51 -7.40 -34.87
N CYS A 128 14.54 -8.21 -34.45
CA CYS A 128 13.53 -7.81 -33.49
C CYS A 128 13.15 -8.96 -32.54
N LYS A 129 13.53 -8.80 -31.28
CA LYS A 129 13.12 -9.69 -30.20
C LYS A 129 11.80 -9.22 -29.57
N PRO A 130 11.04 -10.11 -28.90
CA PRO A 130 9.76 -9.78 -28.28
C PRO A 130 9.83 -8.54 -27.38
N GLU A 131 10.89 -8.41 -26.56
CA GLU A 131 11.06 -7.30 -25.63
C GLU A 131 11.14 -5.93 -26.33
N HIS A 132 11.73 -5.85 -27.52
CA HIS A 132 11.84 -4.61 -28.30
C HIS A 132 10.48 -4.23 -28.90
N LEU A 133 9.77 -5.20 -29.47
CA LEU A 133 8.44 -5.02 -30.04
C LEU A 133 7.44 -4.57 -28.98
N ILE A 134 7.42 -5.25 -27.84
CA ILE A 134 6.56 -4.90 -26.69
C ILE A 134 6.87 -3.49 -26.20
N SER A 135 8.14 -3.12 -26.14
CA SER A 135 8.56 -1.77 -25.74
C SER A 135 8.08 -0.68 -26.71
N LEU A 136 8.21 -0.92 -28.01
CA LEU A 136 7.72 0.01 -29.04
C LEU A 136 6.20 0.18 -28.96
N ALA A 137 5.46 -0.92 -28.75
CA ALA A 137 4.01 -0.91 -28.59
C ALA A 137 3.59 -0.14 -27.33
N PHE A 138 4.26 -0.42 -26.20
CA PHE A 138 4.03 0.28 -24.94
C PHE A 138 4.26 1.79 -25.05
N LYS A 139 5.33 2.19 -25.76
CA LYS A 139 5.65 3.62 -26.04
C LYS A 139 4.73 4.26 -27.09
N GLY A 140 3.77 3.52 -27.64
CA GLY A 140 2.86 4.00 -28.69
C GLY A 140 3.49 4.28 -30.04
N ARG A 141 4.72 3.81 -30.27
CA ARG A 141 5.43 3.99 -31.55
C ARG A 141 4.88 3.08 -32.65
N ILE A 142 4.26 1.97 -32.26
CA ILE A 142 3.54 1.06 -33.15
C ILE A 142 2.19 0.71 -32.54
N GLY A 143 1.18 0.52 -33.39
CA GLY A 143 -0.11 -0.06 -33.00
C GLY A 143 -0.04 -1.58 -33.07
N VAL A 144 -0.76 -2.25 -32.17
CA VAL A 144 -0.84 -3.71 -32.15
C VAL A 144 -2.30 -4.13 -32.18
N GLU A 145 -2.63 -5.05 -33.08
CA GLU A 145 -3.96 -5.65 -33.21
C GLU A 145 -3.87 -7.17 -33.23
N GLY A 146 -5.02 -7.85 -33.23
CA GLY A 146 -5.09 -9.31 -33.21
C GLY A 146 -5.30 -9.89 -31.80
N GLN A 147 -5.39 -11.22 -31.74
CA GLN A 147 -5.78 -11.97 -30.54
C GLN A 147 -4.78 -11.79 -29.37
N TYR A 148 -3.49 -11.63 -29.69
CA TYR A 148 -2.44 -11.49 -28.67
C TYR A 148 -2.06 -10.04 -28.35
N ALA A 149 -2.87 -9.04 -28.71
CA ALA A 149 -2.52 -7.62 -28.62
C ALA A 149 -2.64 -6.99 -27.21
N CYS A 150 -3.01 -7.75 -26.18
CA CYS A 150 -3.37 -7.21 -24.85
C CYS A 150 -2.20 -6.54 -24.10
N PHE A 151 -0.96 -6.70 -24.56
CA PHE A 151 0.22 -6.05 -24.01
C PHE A 151 0.40 -4.60 -24.46
N ALA A 152 -0.31 -4.18 -25.52
CA ALA A 152 -0.23 -2.83 -26.06
C ALA A 152 -1.38 -1.97 -25.51
N PRO A 153 -1.16 -0.68 -25.24
CA PRO A 153 -2.24 0.25 -24.95
C PRO A 153 -3.22 0.32 -26.13
N ARG A 154 -4.49 0.63 -25.84
CA ARG A 154 -5.55 0.77 -26.84
C ARG A 154 -5.41 2.06 -27.65
N MET A 155 -4.38 2.15 -28.48
CA MET A 155 -4.23 3.27 -29.40
C MET A 155 -4.56 2.80 -30.82
N ARG A 156 -5.40 3.58 -31.52
CA ARG A 156 -6.01 3.21 -32.81
C ARG A 156 -5.44 3.99 -34.00
N ASP A 157 -4.64 5.02 -33.73
CA ASP A 157 -4.27 6.02 -34.74
C ASP A 157 -2.78 5.93 -35.14
N GLN A 158 -2.09 4.84 -34.78
CA GLN A 158 -0.71 4.62 -35.25
C GLN A 158 -0.68 4.31 -36.74
N VAL A 159 0.19 5.03 -37.46
CA VAL A 159 0.48 4.79 -38.88
C VAL A 159 1.12 3.42 -39.10
N VAL A 160 1.99 3.00 -38.18
CA VAL A 160 2.67 1.70 -38.24
C VAL A 160 1.94 0.73 -37.33
N ARG A 161 1.42 -0.36 -37.89
CA ARG A 161 0.65 -1.38 -37.18
C ARG A 161 1.20 -2.77 -37.43
N ILE A 162 1.07 -3.64 -36.42
CA ILE A 162 1.46 -5.05 -36.50
C ILE A 162 0.29 -5.93 -36.00
N ALA A 163 0.17 -7.13 -36.55
CA ALA A 163 -0.81 -8.13 -36.12
C ALA A 163 -0.14 -9.13 -35.16
N ALA A 164 -0.54 -9.14 -33.90
CA ALA A 164 -0.12 -10.10 -32.88
C ALA A 164 -0.82 -11.45 -33.12
N ASP A 165 -0.26 -12.23 -34.04
CA ASP A 165 -0.74 -13.53 -34.51
C ASP A 165 -0.18 -14.73 -33.74
N THR A 166 0.95 -14.53 -33.04
CA THR A 166 1.62 -15.54 -32.20
C THR A 166 1.67 -15.12 -30.73
N PRO A 167 1.57 -16.03 -29.75
CA PRO A 167 1.64 -15.67 -28.33
C PRO A 167 3.07 -15.29 -27.90
N ILE A 168 3.17 -14.47 -26.86
CA ILE A 168 4.44 -14.15 -26.19
C ILE A 168 4.45 -14.85 -24.82
N LYS A 169 5.59 -15.41 -24.42
CA LYS A 169 5.73 -15.98 -23.07
C LYS A 169 5.89 -14.89 -22.02
N MET A 170 5.40 -15.12 -20.81
CA MET A 170 5.48 -14.15 -19.71
C MET A 170 6.92 -13.80 -19.36
N GLU A 171 7.84 -14.77 -19.39
CA GLU A 171 9.28 -14.55 -19.18
C GLU A 171 9.90 -13.56 -20.19
N GLN A 172 9.45 -13.62 -21.45
CA GLN A 172 9.90 -12.72 -22.52
C GLN A 172 9.25 -11.34 -22.36
N PHE A 173 7.97 -11.32 -22.01
CA PHE A 173 7.22 -10.09 -21.77
C PHE A 173 7.80 -9.26 -20.62
N LEU A 174 8.15 -9.93 -19.52
CA LEU A 174 8.78 -9.29 -18.35
C LEU A 174 10.29 -9.04 -18.54
N SER A 175 10.88 -9.46 -19.66
CA SER A 175 12.32 -9.35 -19.93
C SER A 175 13.17 -9.98 -18.81
N GLY A 176 12.81 -11.18 -18.36
CA GLY A 176 13.45 -11.87 -17.24
C GLY A 176 13.01 -11.39 -15.85
N GLY A 177 12.03 -10.50 -15.76
CA GLY A 177 11.39 -10.13 -14.50
C GLY A 177 10.54 -11.24 -13.90
N HIS A 178 10.27 -11.12 -12.59
CA HIS A 178 9.51 -12.12 -11.83
C HIS A 178 8.06 -11.69 -11.58
N LEU A 179 7.19 -12.68 -11.41
CA LEU A 179 5.84 -12.49 -10.90
C LEU A 179 5.85 -12.60 -9.38
N PHE A 180 4.98 -11.82 -8.73
CA PHE A 180 4.65 -11.94 -7.32
C PHE A 180 3.20 -12.42 -7.23
N THR A 181 3.01 -13.72 -7.03
CA THR A 181 1.68 -14.34 -7.03
C THR A 181 0.91 -13.99 -5.76
N GLY A 182 -0.41 -13.90 -5.89
CA GLY A 182 -1.27 -13.79 -4.73
C GLY A 182 -1.32 -15.10 -3.97
N SER A 183 -1.11 -15.04 -2.66
CA SER A 183 -1.24 -16.16 -1.73
C SER A 183 -2.65 -16.28 -1.15
N SER A 184 -3.50 -15.26 -1.33
CA SER A 184 -4.88 -15.26 -0.85
C SER A 184 -5.83 -16.04 -1.77
N ALA A 185 -6.92 -16.59 -1.21
CA ALA A 185 -7.95 -17.29 -2.00
C ALA A 185 -8.65 -16.39 -3.04
N ARG A 186 -8.64 -15.06 -2.86
CA ARG A 186 -9.28 -14.09 -3.77
C ARG A 186 -8.36 -13.62 -4.90
N SER A 187 -7.06 -13.83 -4.73
CA SER A 187 -6.01 -13.34 -5.64
C SER A 187 -5.09 -14.48 -6.09
N ASN A 188 -5.50 -15.73 -5.93
CA ASN A 188 -4.73 -16.91 -6.33
C ASN A 188 -4.56 -17.00 -7.86
N ASP A 189 -5.43 -16.33 -8.59
CA ASP A 189 -5.36 -16.13 -10.03
C ASP A 189 -4.75 -14.77 -10.39
N GLN A 190 -4.17 -14.03 -9.45
CA GLN A 190 -3.56 -12.73 -9.70
C GLN A 190 -2.07 -12.74 -9.40
N ALA A 191 -1.33 -11.93 -10.14
CA ALA A 191 0.08 -11.71 -9.90
C ALA A 191 0.47 -10.28 -10.20
N LEU A 192 1.38 -9.76 -9.40
CA LEU A 192 2.00 -8.46 -9.58
C LEU A 192 3.31 -8.64 -10.35
N ALA A 193 3.68 -7.71 -11.22
CA ALA A 193 5.02 -7.69 -11.81
C ALA A 193 5.45 -6.29 -12.23
N TRP A 194 6.77 -6.10 -12.27
CA TRP A 194 7.37 -4.92 -12.89
C TRP A 194 7.44 -5.11 -14.39
N PHE A 195 6.81 -4.21 -15.13
CA PHE A 195 6.82 -4.18 -16.58
C PHE A 195 7.06 -2.76 -17.09
N GLN A 196 8.07 -2.59 -17.93
CA GLN A 196 8.48 -1.27 -18.46
C GLN A 196 8.69 -0.22 -17.36
N GLY A 197 9.17 -0.67 -16.18
CA GLY A 197 9.39 0.17 -15.01
C GLY A 197 8.16 0.53 -14.19
N ASN A 198 6.98 0.08 -14.61
CA ASN A 198 5.72 0.26 -13.92
C ASN A 198 5.33 -1.01 -13.20
N LEU A 199 4.59 -0.88 -12.11
CA LEU A 199 4.04 -2.01 -11.40
C LEU A 199 2.65 -2.32 -11.96
N HIS A 200 2.47 -3.54 -12.45
CA HIS A 200 1.24 -4.02 -13.08
C HIS A 200 0.68 -5.23 -12.35
N LEU A 201 -0.65 -5.32 -12.33
CA LEU A 201 -1.41 -6.46 -11.87
C LEU A 201 -1.92 -7.24 -13.08
N PHE A 202 -1.71 -8.55 -13.04
CA PHE A 202 -2.12 -9.52 -14.04
C PHE A 202 -3.12 -10.49 -13.42
N GLN A 203 -4.05 -10.99 -14.24
CA GLN A 203 -4.97 -12.04 -13.87
C GLN A 203 -4.78 -13.24 -14.80
N ASN A 204 -4.65 -14.42 -14.22
CA ASN A 204 -4.64 -15.70 -14.89
C ASN A 204 -6.09 -16.10 -15.17
N THR A 205 -6.48 -16.18 -16.43
CA THR A 205 -7.83 -16.69 -16.72
C THR A 205 -7.84 -18.20 -16.53
N ARG A 206 -8.82 -18.69 -15.80
CA ARG A 206 -9.08 -20.14 -15.68
C ARG A 206 -9.26 -20.74 -17.09
N PHE A 207 -8.85 -22.00 -17.23
CA PHE A 207 -8.80 -22.77 -18.48
C PHE A 207 -9.85 -22.33 -19.51
N ASN A 208 -9.38 -21.85 -20.66
CA ASN A 208 -10.21 -21.79 -21.86
C ASN A 208 -10.49 -23.21 -22.37
N ALA A 209 -11.43 -23.35 -23.31
CA ALA A 209 -11.83 -24.64 -23.88
C ALA A 209 -10.65 -25.46 -24.47
N ASP A 210 -9.54 -24.78 -24.80
CA ASP A 210 -8.32 -25.36 -25.36
C ASP A 210 -7.27 -25.77 -24.29
N GLY A 211 -7.56 -25.60 -23.00
CA GLY A 211 -6.73 -26.11 -21.91
C GLY A 211 -5.52 -25.23 -21.51
N TYR A 212 -5.42 -24.00 -22.00
CA TYR A 212 -4.31 -23.10 -21.69
C TYR A 212 -4.63 -22.10 -20.55
N ARG A 213 -3.66 -21.90 -19.67
CA ARG A 213 -3.64 -20.79 -18.70
C ARG A 213 -2.99 -19.57 -19.35
N LYS A 214 -3.57 -18.40 -19.15
CA LYS A 214 -3.09 -17.15 -19.78
C LYS A 214 -3.15 -15.99 -18.82
N TRP A 215 -2.14 -15.13 -18.89
CA TRP A 215 -2.09 -13.90 -18.12
C TRP A 215 -2.64 -12.72 -18.93
N MET A 216 -3.49 -11.92 -18.31
CA MET A 216 -3.99 -10.67 -18.88
C MET A 216 -3.72 -9.50 -17.92
N PRO A 217 -3.19 -8.37 -18.41
CA PRO A 217 -3.04 -7.18 -17.58
C PRO A 217 -4.43 -6.66 -17.19
N ILE A 218 -4.64 -6.42 -15.90
CA ILE A 218 -5.90 -5.87 -15.36
C ILE A 218 -5.71 -4.48 -14.75
N SER A 219 -4.48 -3.97 -14.70
CA SER A 219 -4.14 -2.58 -14.37
C SER A 219 -3.51 -1.88 -15.58
N TRP A 220 -3.91 -0.63 -15.80
CA TRP A 220 -3.44 0.22 -16.89
C TRP A 220 -2.86 1.52 -16.34
N ILE A 221 -1.76 2.00 -16.92
CA ILE A 221 -1.09 3.22 -16.45
C ILE A 221 -1.96 4.45 -16.67
N ASP A 222 -2.65 4.50 -17.81
CA ASP A 222 -3.51 5.62 -18.21
C ASP A 222 -4.79 5.71 -17.36
N ASP A 223 -5.05 4.71 -16.52
CA ASP A 223 -6.14 4.68 -15.55
C ASP A 223 -5.59 4.56 -14.13
N GLY A 224 -4.81 5.56 -13.72
CA GLY A 224 -4.20 5.63 -12.39
C GLY A 224 -5.21 5.49 -11.25
N LYS A 225 -6.49 5.88 -11.48
CA LYS A 225 -7.56 5.69 -10.50
C LYS A 225 -7.92 4.21 -10.31
N ILE A 226 -8.26 3.50 -11.38
CA ILE A 226 -8.63 2.08 -11.28
C ILE A 226 -7.41 1.24 -10.86
N SER A 227 -6.23 1.55 -11.39
CA SER A 227 -4.99 0.85 -11.06
C SER A 227 -4.58 1.04 -9.60
N GLY A 228 -4.67 2.26 -9.06
CA GLY A 228 -4.39 2.53 -7.65
C GLY A 228 -5.26 1.71 -6.72
N LYS A 229 -6.56 1.63 -7.02
CA LYS A 229 -7.52 0.78 -6.29
C LYS A 229 -7.12 -0.69 -6.33
N LYS A 230 -6.95 -1.27 -7.51
CA LYS A 230 -6.68 -2.71 -7.68
C LYS A 230 -5.37 -3.12 -7.02
N LEU A 231 -4.33 -2.30 -7.16
CA LEU A 231 -3.02 -2.57 -6.56
C LEU A 231 -3.06 -2.49 -5.03
N SER A 232 -3.76 -1.48 -4.48
CA SER A 232 -3.95 -1.36 -3.04
C SER A 232 -4.71 -2.55 -2.45
N GLU A 233 -5.72 -3.06 -3.17
CA GLU A 233 -6.49 -4.25 -2.78
C GLU A 233 -5.60 -5.50 -2.81
N PHE A 234 -4.87 -5.73 -3.90
CA PHE A 234 -3.95 -6.86 -4.01
C PHE A 234 -2.89 -6.85 -2.90
N ILE A 235 -2.31 -5.69 -2.60
CA ILE A 235 -1.35 -5.50 -1.50
C ILE A 235 -1.95 -5.96 -0.16
N LEU A 236 -3.14 -5.47 0.18
CA LEU A 236 -3.78 -5.79 1.46
C LEU A 236 -4.15 -7.27 1.57
N GLU A 237 -4.51 -7.91 0.46
CA GLU A 237 -4.88 -9.32 0.44
C GLU A 237 -3.67 -10.26 0.55
N ASN A 238 -2.49 -9.82 0.08
CA ASN A 238 -1.30 -10.67 -0.05
C ASN A 238 -0.12 -10.27 0.84
N SER A 239 -0.29 -9.25 1.68
CA SER A 239 0.72 -8.81 2.64
C SER A 239 0.15 -8.78 4.06
N PRO A 240 0.19 -9.91 4.80
CA PRO A 240 -0.44 -10.02 6.12
C PRO A 240 0.05 -8.98 7.13
N LYS A 241 1.34 -8.59 7.11
CA LYS A 241 1.86 -7.59 8.06
C LYS A 241 1.33 -6.20 7.71
N ILE A 242 1.26 -5.87 6.42
CA ILE A 242 0.63 -4.63 5.93
C ILE A 242 -0.87 -4.58 6.29
N LEU A 243 -1.60 -5.68 6.11
CA LEU A 243 -3.01 -5.78 6.46
C LEU A 243 -3.23 -5.57 7.96
N GLU A 244 -2.45 -6.25 8.80
CA GLU A 244 -2.56 -6.13 10.25
C GLU A 244 -2.22 -4.71 10.73
N PHE A 245 -1.17 -4.10 10.18
CA PHE A 245 -0.84 -2.70 10.46
C PHE A 245 -2.01 -1.76 10.08
N THR A 246 -2.62 -1.98 8.91
CA THR A 246 -3.77 -1.18 8.46
C THR A 246 -4.98 -1.33 9.39
N LYS A 247 -5.25 -2.55 9.89
CA LYS A 247 -6.30 -2.81 10.89
C LYS A 247 -6.01 -2.08 12.19
N ILE A 248 -4.78 -2.15 12.69
CA ILE A 248 -4.35 -1.40 13.89
C ILE A 248 -4.62 0.10 13.71
N MET A 249 -4.33 0.66 12.55
CA MET A 249 -4.56 2.08 12.27
C MET A 249 -6.05 2.44 12.17
N LYS A 250 -6.91 1.52 11.68
CA LYS A 250 -8.38 1.68 11.73
C LYS A 250 -8.86 1.72 13.18
N ASP A 251 -8.40 0.77 13.97
CA ASP A 251 -8.74 0.68 15.39
C ASP A 251 -8.27 1.90 16.16
N PHE A 252 -7.10 2.45 15.81
CA PHE A 252 -6.61 3.69 16.40
C PHE A 252 -7.53 4.88 16.09
N ARG A 253 -8.09 4.97 14.88
CA ARG A 253 -9.10 5.98 14.53
C ARG A 253 -10.36 5.84 15.39
N THR A 254 -10.82 4.60 15.57
CA THR A 254 -11.99 4.28 16.41
C THR A 254 -11.72 4.66 17.86
N LEU A 255 -10.54 4.31 18.38
CA LEU A 255 -10.07 4.66 19.71
C LEU A 255 -10.14 6.16 19.95
N LYS A 256 -9.52 6.94 19.06
CA LYS A 256 -9.55 8.41 19.11
C LYS A 256 -10.98 8.96 19.15
N SER A 257 -11.85 8.45 18.26
CA SER A 257 -13.23 8.95 18.12
C SER A 257 -14.08 8.66 19.37
N LYS A 258 -13.98 7.45 19.94
CA LYS A 258 -14.72 7.07 21.14
C LYS A 258 -14.23 7.83 22.38
N LEU A 259 -12.92 8.03 22.53
CA LEU A 259 -12.36 8.82 23.63
C LEU A 259 -12.81 10.29 23.58
N GLN A 260 -12.95 10.86 22.38
CA GLN A 260 -13.50 12.20 22.19
C GLN A 260 -14.99 12.26 22.56
N ALA A 261 -15.78 11.27 22.14
CA ALA A 261 -17.22 11.19 22.44
C ALA A 261 -17.51 10.98 23.94
N ALA A 262 -16.72 10.15 24.63
CA ALA A 262 -16.87 9.88 26.06
C ALA A 262 -16.70 11.13 26.94
N LYS A 263 -15.93 12.13 26.49
CA LYS A 263 -15.82 13.42 27.17
C LYS A 263 -17.05 14.30 26.92
N ALA A 264 -17.55 14.34 25.68
CA ALA A 264 -18.70 15.16 25.32
C ALA A 264 -19.95 14.79 26.13
N SER A 265 -20.17 13.51 26.39
CA SER A 265 -21.30 13.02 27.21
C SER A 265 -21.21 13.39 28.70
N ARG A 266 -20.02 13.72 29.22
CA ARG A 266 -19.85 14.22 30.60
C ARG A 266 -19.96 15.75 30.71
N GLY A 267 -19.68 16.48 29.63
CA GLY A 267 -19.74 17.95 29.60
C GLY A 267 -21.16 18.53 29.61
N ASP A 268 -22.19 17.73 29.31
CA ASP A 268 -23.60 18.13 29.29
C ASP A 268 -24.33 17.82 30.62
N GLY A 269 -23.62 17.21 31.58
CA GLY A 269 -24.13 16.89 32.91
C GLY A 269 -23.67 17.89 33.95
N SER A 270 -24.43 18.98 34.11
CA SER A 270 -24.58 19.76 35.35
C SER A 270 -23.39 19.71 36.33
N THR A 271 -22.58 20.77 36.34
CA THR A 271 -21.98 21.26 37.58
C THR A 271 -23.08 21.51 38.60
N ASN A 272 -23.43 20.52 39.42
CA ASN A 272 -23.97 20.69 40.77
C ASN A 272 -24.08 19.34 41.50
N ASN A 273 -23.43 19.28 42.65
CA ASN A 273 -23.66 18.35 43.77
C ASN A 273 -23.37 16.85 43.58
N TYR A 274 -22.08 16.48 43.58
CA TYR A 274 -21.65 15.09 43.85
C TYR A 274 -20.66 14.97 45.02
N ARG A 275 -20.85 15.76 46.08
CA ARG A 275 -20.08 15.63 47.33
C ARG A 275 -20.85 15.07 48.52
N SER A 276 -22.09 14.60 48.34
CA SER A 276 -22.79 13.84 49.39
C SER A 276 -23.52 12.65 48.80
N ARG A 277 -22.89 11.47 48.89
CA ARG A 277 -23.53 10.18 49.19
C ARG A 277 -22.46 9.10 49.15
N LEU A 278 -21.79 8.96 50.28
CA LEU A 278 -21.23 7.67 50.67
C LEU A 278 -22.41 6.72 50.96
N SER A 279 -22.15 5.44 50.68
CA SER A 279 -22.88 4.24 51.10
C SER A 279 -24.11 3.79 50.28
N SER A 280 -23.91 2.60 49.69
CA SER A 280 -24.88 1.63 49.18
C SER A 280 -25.63 1.96 47.88
N GLN A 281 -25.48 1.06 46.89
CA GLN A 281 -26.22 0.96 45.62
C GLN A 281 -25.68 1.71 44.38
N LEU A 282 -24.36 1.94 44.27
CA LEU A 282 -23.78 2.26 42.96
C LEU A 282 -23.49 0.96 42.21
N ASN A 283 -24.14 0.80 41.06
CA ASN A 283 -23.90 -0.27 40.10
C ASN A 283 -22.37 -0.39 39.85
N PRO A 284 -21.74 -1.57 40.05
CA PRO A 284 -20.27 -1.73 40.03
C PRO A 284 -19.58 -1.13 38.79
N LYS A 285 -20.28 -1.12 37.65
CA LYS A 285 -19.82 -0.50 36.40
C LYS A 285 -19.56 1.01 36.53
N THR A 286 -20.33 1.74 37.34
CA THR A 286 -20.22 3.20 37.52
C THR A 286 -19.07 3.58 38.45
N TYR A 287 -18.81 2.78 39.49
CA TYR A 287 -17.72 3.02 40.44
C TYR A 287 -16.34 2.86 39.79
N MET A 288 -16.20 1.86 38.89
CA MET A 288 -14.96 1.65 38.12
C MET A 288 -14.64 2.79 37.13
N THR A 289 -15.64 3.60 36.72
CA THR A 289 -15.43 4.66 35.73
C THR A 289 -14.70 5.89 36.26
N ASN A 290 -14.66 6.09 37.59
CA ASN A 290 -14.04 7.27 38.20
C ASN A 290 -12.65 6.98 38.79
N ASP A 291 -12.34 5.75 39.19
CA ASP A 291 -11.02 5.41 39.76
C ASP A 291 -9.88 5.53 38.75
N CYS A 292 -10.11 5.18 37.48
CA CYS A 292 -9.10 5.31 36.42
C CYS A 292 -8.75 6.77 36.06
N LEU A 293 -9.58 7.72 36.49
CA LEU A 293 -9.45 9.15 36.25
C LEU A 293 -9.22 9.95 37.53
N SER A 294 -9.36 9.31 38.69
CA SER A 294 -9.04 9.84 40.01
C SER A 294 -7.55 10.18 40.11
N SER A 295 -7.18 11.09 41.02
CA SER A 295 -5.78 11.42 41.34
C SER A 295 -5.02 10.26 41.98
N TYR A 296 -5.72 9.25 42.51
CA TYR A 296 -5.14 8.07 43.13
C TYR A 296 -5.78 6.82 42.52
N ILE A 297 -5.02 6.10 41.69
CA ILE A 297 -5.45 4.81 41.11
C ILE A 297 -5.08 3.73 42.13
N SER A 298 -6.08 3.14 42.77
CA SER A 298 -5.91 2.09 43.78
C SER A 298 -5.44 0.76 43.17
N ASP A 299 -5.86 0.47 41.94
CA ASP A 299 -5.45 -0.70 41.17
C ASP A 299 -5.39 -0.34 39.67
N GLU A 300 -4.23 -0.45 39.04
CA GLU A 300 -4.09 -0.18 37.60
C GLU A 300 -4.63 -1.32 36.72
N SER A 301 -4.86 -2.51 37.28
CA SER A 301 -5.33 -3.70 36.55
C SER A 301 -6.76 -3.53 36.02
N ILE A 302 -7.55 -2.69 36.68
CA ILE A 302 -8.93 -2.44 36.29
C ILE A 302 -9.05 -1.47 35.11
N CYS A 303 -8.01 -0.67 34.83
CA CYS A 303 -8.04 0.41 33.85
C CYS A 303 -7.56 0.00 32.45
N GLY A 304 -8.10 0.68 31.44
CA GLY A 304 -7.53 0.66 30.10
C GLY A 304 -6.18 1.40 30.09
N LYS A 305 -5.19 0.83 29.42
CA LYS A 305 -3.82 1.36 29.33
C LYS A 305 -3.48 1.63 27.87
N LEU A 306 -3.05 2.84 27.58
CA LEU A 306 -2.57 3.26 26.28
C LEU A 306 -1.09 3.61 26.37
N TYR A 307 -0.28 3.01 25.52
CA TYR A 307 1.16 3.24 25.44
C TYR A 307 1.55 3.91 24.13
N ASP A 308 2.72 4.57 24.16
CA ASP A 308 3.37 5.16 23.01
C ASP A 308 2.50 6.20 22.27
N LEU A 309 1.75 7.02 23.02
CA LEU A 309 0.94 8.09 22.43
C LEU A 309 1.83 9.09 21.67
N PRO A 310 1.59 9.26 20.36
CA PRO A 310 2.46 10.06 19.52
C PRO A 310 2.31 11.56 19.83
N PHE A 311 3.40 12.30 19.62
CA PHE A 311 3.52 13.70 20.04
C PHE A 311 2.40 14.60 19.51
N TYR A 312 2.01 14.43 18.25
CA TYR A 312 0.94 15.21 17.61
C TYR A 312 -0.46 15.02 18.25
N LEU A 313 -0.62 14.07 19.18
CA LEU A 313 -1.84 13.88 19.96
C LEU A 313 -1.66 14.22 21.44
N GLN A 314 -0.44 14.53 21.89
CA GLN A 314 -0.17 14.82 23.29
C GLN A 314 -0.85 16.10 23.77
N GLU A 315 -0.93 17.12 22.92
CA GLU A 315 -1.67 18.36 23.21
C GLU A 315 -3.18 18.11 23.37
N HIS A 316 -3.67 16.99 22.83
CA HIS A 316 -5.06 16.59 22.94
C HIS A 316 -5.34 15.67 24.13
N VAL A 317 -4.35 15.24 24.92
CA VAL A 317 -4.56 14.34 26.06
C VAL A 317 -5.49 14.96 27.09
N GLY A 318 -5.32 16.24 27.45
CA GLY A 318 -6.26 16.94 28.34
C GLY A 318 -7.64 17.19 27.70
N THR A 319 -7.72 17.11 26.37
CA THR A 319 -8.99 17.19 25.64
C THR A 319 -9.71 15.85 25.54
N TRP A 320 -9.05 14.74 25.82
CA TRP A 320 -9.63 13.39 25.85
C TRP A 320 -9.78 12.97 27.32
N ASP A 321 -10.73 12.11 27.66
CA ASP A 321 -10.94 11.69 29.07
C ASP A 321 -9.83 10.71 29.50
N LEU A 322 -8.60 11.23 29.56
CA LEU A 322 -7.35 10.50 29.66
C LEU A 322 -6.53 11.06 30.81
N ARG A 323 -5.94 10.17 31.61
CA ARG A 323 -4.97 10.52 32.64
C ARG A 323 -3.59 10.00 32.25
N SER A 324 -2.60 10.89 32.17
CA SER A 324 -1.20 10.47 32.06
C SER A 324 -0.63 10.14 33.44
N SER A 325 0.01 8.99 33.58
CA SER A 325 1.01 8.81 34.64
C SER A 325 2.39 9.09 34.08
N ASP A 326 3.12 9.98 34.75
CA ASP A 326 4.50 10.27 34.39
C ASP A 326 5.39 9.11 34.86
N LEU A 327 5.70 8.19 33.94
CA LEU A 327 6.81 7.27 34.14
C LEU A 327 8.11 8.05 33.91
N ARG A 328 8.76 8.40 35.03
CA ARG A 328 10.14 8.88 35.24
C ARG A 328 10.88 9.38 33.99
N PHE A 329 11.27 10.66 34.06
CA PHE A 329 12.17 11.33 33.12
C PHE A 329 13.45 10.52 32.85
N VAL A 330 13.56 9.98 31.65
CA VAL A 330 14.84 9.63 31.01
C VAL A 330 14.90 10.46 29.72
N PRO A 331 15.92 11.33 29.54
CA PRO A 331 16.03 12.13 28.32
C PRO A 331 16.06 11.24 27.08
N GLY A 332 15.14 11.45 26.13
CA GLY A 332 15.18 10.84 24.80
C GLY A 332 14.00 9.92 24.43
N ARG A 333 13.23 9.35 25.38
CA ARG A 333 12.01 8.57 25.09
C ARG A 333 11.03 8.61 26.26
N VAL A 334 10.15 9.62 26.32
CA VAL A 334 9.08 9.63 27.32
C VAL A 334 7.99 8.65 26.89
N LYS A 335 8.01 7.42 27.41
CA LYS A 335 6.88 6.49 27.31
C LYS A 335 5.80 6.90 28.31
N ARG A 336 4.93 7.83 27.92
CA ARG A 336 3.74 8.14 28.73
C ARG A 336 2.77 6.97 28.68
N LYS A 337 2.49 6.41 29.85
CA LYS A 337 1.38 5.49 30.04
C LYS A 337 0.14 6.33 30.32
N ILE A 338 -0.92 6.06 29.57
CA ILE A 338 -2.18 6.77 29.72
C ILE A 338 -3.24 5.79 30.19
N PHE A 339 -4.03 6.22 31.17
CA PHE A 339 -5.17 5.48 31.67
C PHE A 339 -6.47 6.06 31.15
N PHE A 340 -7.43 5.16 30.92
CA PHE A 340 -8.79 5.52 30.54
C PHE A 340 -9.78 4.48 31.06
N ASN A 341 -11.05 4.86 31.07
CA ASN A 341 -12.13 3.96 31.44
C ASN A 341 -12.25 2.81 30.43
N PRO A 342 -12.06 1.54 30.83
CA PRO A 342 -12.15 0.41 29.91
C PRO A 342 -13.54 0.25 29.30
N GLY A 343 -14.60 0.75 29.95
CA GLY A 343 -15.97 0.68 29.42
C GLY A 343 -16.22 1.49 28.14
N VAL A 344 -15.21 2.25 27.67
CA VAL A 344 -15.26 2.93 26.37
C VAL A 344 -15.17 1.92 25.20
N PHE A 345 -14.63 0.71 25.45
CA PHE A 345 -14.43 -0.31 24.41
C PHE A 345 -14.83 -1.71 24.86
N ASN A 346 -15.36 -2.46 23.91
CA ASN A 346 -15.45 -3.92 23.93
C ASN A 346 -14.36 -4.50 23.02
N SER A 347 -13.91 -5.73 23.27
CA SER A 347 -12.91 -6.37 22.40
C SER A 347 -13.40 -6.50 20.95
N THR A 348 -14.70 -6.67 20.76
CA THR A 348 -15.37 -6.72 19.45
C THR A 348 -15.32 -5.40 18.66
N ASP A 349 -14.87 -4.30 19.28
CA ASP A 349 -14.65 -3.03 18.58
C ASP A 349 -13.36 -3.03 17.73
N PHE A 350 -12.44 -3.97 17.98
CA PHE A 350 -11.14 -4.03 17.33
C PHE A 350 -11.14 -4.98 16.13
N GLN A 351 -10.64 -4.50 14.99
CA GLN A 351 -10.41 -5.28 13.78
C GLN A 351 -9.07 -6.02 13.82
N SER A 352 -8.07 -5.46 14.50
CA SER A 352 -6.76 -6.07 14.72
C SER A 352 -6.87 -7.16 15.77
N LEU A 353 -6.42 -8.36 15.40
CA LEU A 353 -6.32 -9.47 16.35
C LEU A 353 -5.30 -9.14 17.45
N ASN A 354 -4.21 -8.46 17.10
CA ASN A 354 -3.19 -8.05 18.07
C ASN A 354 -3.77 -7.12 19.14
N TRP A 355 -4.53 -6.10 18.74
CA TRP A 355 -5.17 -5.19 19.68
C TRP A 355 -6.30 -5.86 20.46
N SER A 356 -7.15 -6.67 19.80
CA SER A 356 -8.21 -7.43 20.49
C SER A 356 -7.64 -8.33 21.58
N ASN A 357 -6.62 -9.15 21.26
CA ASN A 357 -5.99 -10.05 22.22
C ASN A 357 -5.28 -9.28 23.34
N SER A 358 -4.60 -8.18 23.03
CA SER A 358 -3.95 -7.33 24.03
C SER A 358 -4.97 -6.67 24.97
N TRP A 359 -6.13 -6.28 24.44
CA TRP A 359 -7.22 -5.71 25.22
C TRP A 359 -7.85 -6.72 26.17
N GLU A 360 -8.17 -7.94 25.68
CA GLU A 360 -8.79 -8.99 26.50
C GLU A 360 -7.89 -9.46 27.63
N ASN A 361 -6.59 -9.61 27.35
CA ASN A 361 -5.65 -10.16 28.33
C ASN A 361 -5.17 -9.13 29.36
N GLN A 362 -4.93 -7.89 28.93
CA GLN A 362 -4.19 -6.91 29.74
C GLN A 362 -4.83 -5.52 29.78
N LYS A 363 -5.95 -5.32 29.06
CA LYS A 363 -6.58 -4.02 28.82
C LYS A 363 -5.57 -2.98 28.31
N SER A 364 -4.60 -3.43 27.52
CA SER A 364 -3.53 -2.58 27.01
C SER A 364 -3.60 -2.41 25.51
N ILE A 365 -3.26 -1.22 25.04
CA ILE A 365 -3.15 -0.87 23.63
C ILE A 365 -1.81 -0.18 23.42
N ASN A 366 -1.02 -0.70 22.47
CA ASN A 366 0.23 -0.09 22.05
C ASN A 366 -0.01 0.57 20.69
N ILE A 367 0.11 1.90 20.63
CA ILE A 367 0.04 2.63 19.36
C ILE A 367 1.31 2.33 18.58
N PRO A 368 1.23 2.01 17.27
CA PRO A 368 2.42 1.83 16.45
C PRO A 368 3.35 3.04 16.51
N PRO A 369 4.68 2.84 16.44
CA PRO A 369 5.58 3.95 16.29
C PRO A 369 5.32 4.68 14.97
N GLN A 370 5.52 6.01 14.98
CA GLN A 370 5.34 6.81 13.76
C GLN A 370 6.34 6.43 12.66
N SER A 371 7.54 6.01 13.07
CA SER A 371 8.60 5.53 12.19
C SER A 371 9.17 4.23 12.74
N SER A 372 9.07 3.14 11.98
CA SER A 372 9.66 1.84 12.31
C SER A 372 10.78 1.48 11.34
N THR A 373 11.92 2.16 11.46
CA THR A 373 13.09 1.98 10.57
C THR A 373 14.07 0.88 11.01
N GLU A 374 13.87 0.32 12.20
CA GLU A 374 14.74 -0.73 12.75
C GLU A 374 14.29 -2.15 12.31
N LEU A 375 12.98 -2.33 12.12
CA LEU A 375 12.36 -3.61 11.76
C LEU A 375 12.29 -3.79 10.25
N ALA A 376 12.56 -5.02 9.81
CA ALA A 376 12.51 -5.41 8.41
C ALA A 376 11.12 -5.16 7.81
N CYS A 377 11.08 -4.50 6.65
CA CYS A 377 9.87 -4.36 5.85
C CYS A 377 9.43 -5.70 5.26
N GLU A 378 8.18 -5.74 4.78
CA GLU A 378 7.66 -6.88 4.07
C GLU A 378 8.20 -6.88 2.63
N LYS A 379 8.44 -8.09 2.10
CA LYS A 379 9.02 -8.31 0.77
C LYS A 379 8.11 -9.26 0.01
N PHE A 380 7.87 -8.98 -1.27
CA PHE A 380 7.15 -9.91 -2.13
C PHE A 380 8.02 -11.11 -2.50
N GLU A 381 7.42 -12.29 -2.54
CA GLU A 381 8.07 -13.51 -3.01
C GLU A 381 8.07 -13.56 -4.54
N GLU A 382 9.24 -13.84 -5.11
CA GLU A 382 9.48 -13.85 -6.55
C GLU A 382 9.37 -15.27 -7.12
N PHE A 383 8.62 -15.42 -8.21
CA PHE A 383 8.52 -16.70 -8.93
C PHE A 383 8.64 -16.48 -10.45
N SER A 384 9.21 -17.47 -11.12
CA SER A 384 9.33 -17.52 -12.58
C SER A 384 8.16 -18.32 -13.18
N GLN A 385 7.65 -17.89 -14.33
CA GLN A 385 6.50 -18.53 -14.99
C GLN A 385 6.70 -18.57 -16.51
N ASN A 386 6.47 -19.75 -17.10
CA ASN A 386 6.63 -20.00 -18.53
C ASN A 386 5.30 -19.96 -19.32
N GLU A 387 4.22 -19.51 -18.69
CA GLU A 387 2.89 -19.36 -19.32
C GLU A 387 2.87 -18.19 -20.30
N ILE A 388 1.82 -18.10 -21.14
CA ILE A 388 1.68 -17.07 -22.17
C ILE A 388 0.94 -15.83 -21.66
N ILE A 389 1.23 -14.68 -22.28
CA ILE A 389 0.46 -13.45 -22.12
C ILE A 389 -0.47 -13.27 -23.32
N CYS A 390 -1.70 -12.81 -23.04
CA CYS A 390 -2.77 -12.59 -24.02
C CYS A 390 -3.31 -13.88 -24.68
N TYR A 391 -4.59 -13.84 -25.07
CA TYR A 391 -5.26 -14.79 -25.98
C TYR A 391 -6.66 -14.27 -26.31
#